data_AF-L1L9X9-F1
#
_entry.id   AF-L1L9X9-F1
#
_cell.length_a   1.000
_cell.length_b   1.000
_cell.length_c   1.000
_cell.angle_alpha   90.00
_cell.angle_beta   90.00
_cell.angle_gamma   90.00
#
_symmetry.space_group_name_H-M   'P 1'
#
loop_
_entity.id
_entity.type
_entity.pdbx_description
1 polymer ?
#
loop_
_entity_poly.entity_id
_entity_poly.type
_entity_poly.pdbx_seq_one_letter_code
_entity_poly.pdbx_strand_id
1 'polypeptide(L)'
;MEMSKPTVNIGYYIGSNYVEEGDGKYYYNGGSTNIVLTEEDYSSGTCLYKKHVHKPEYGSKIGNIHYNNGWVTLFPAPKDYYSVTVYYGEHDEFHKYPLILQLGDDYYTTASNQRWNRDISITSISLKRNLDIQNCARASVHIVNISQTRGISCSGKSGYQRPSVTADKSKERIHGYTRYTHSSQPIKPFSVSLFIDGSIRQTGIIPLPKDVMEINVYFPVSHQQPMLIHFEHEGDKWFKRISPTENSWIEITAGADNRPENKSDHEHIKKNIKVLTSHGIYGKTQNHGTGSHPYTEHNLVRNTEEKHSSLTKYKKIDPKKNFIIMPSSTVAILGVAMAIVGTGLLYMGLRTYIRMHSRPYRIIRLH
;
A
#
# COMPACT_ATOMS: atom_id res chain seq x y z
N MET A 1 -23.71 -4.16 -41.21
CA MET A 1 -23.71 -4.86 -39.90
C MET A 1 -22.64 -4.20 -39.06
N GLU A 2 -23.00 -3.48 -38.00
CA GLU A 2 -22.00 -2.86 -37.12
C GLU A 2 -21.25 -3.97 -36.38
N MET A 3 -19.93 -4.01 -36.49
CA MET A 3 -19.15 -5.02 -35.76
C MET A 3 -19.33 -4.81 -34.27
N SER A 4 -19.57 -5.90 -33.53
CA SER A 4 -19.67 -5.85 -32.07
C SER A 4 -18.38 -5.25 -31.50
N LYS A 5 -18.51 -4.25 -30.62
CA LYS A 5 -17.37 -3.60 -29.99
C LYS A 5 -16.82 -4.48 -28.86
N PRO A 6 -15.49 -4.59 -28.68
CA PRO A 6 -14.90 -5.36 -27.60
C PRO A 6 -15.31 -4.85 -26.22
N THR A 7 -15.39 -5.77 -25.27
CA THR A 7 -15.62 -5.49 -23.85
C THR A 7 -14.32 -5.70 -23.07
N VAL A 8 -13.95 -4.71 -22.26
CA VAL A 8 -12.79 -4.79 -21.35
C VAL A 8 -13.28 -5.16 -19.96
N ASN A 9 -12.67 -6.16 -19.33
CA ASN A 9 -12.83 -6.41 -17.90
C ASN A 9 -11.61 -5.88 -17.16
N ILE A 10 -11.81 -4.82 -16.38
CA ILE A 10 -10.70 -4.18 -15.64
C ILE A 10 -10.24 -5.00 -14.44
N GLY A 11 -11.05 -5.95 -13.96
CA GLY A 11 -10.67 -6.86 -12.88
C GLY A 11 -9.75 -8.00 -13.32
N TYR A 12 -9.45 -8.12 -14.60
CA TYR A 12 -8.49 -9.10 -15.11
C TYR A 12 -7.07 -8.55 -15.01
N TYR A 13 -6.15 -9.37 -14.55
CA TYR A 13 -4.74 -9.01 -14.35
C TYR A 13 -3.81 -10.18 -14.72
N ILE A 14 -2.53 -9.90 -14.91
CA ILE A 14 -1.53 -10.93 -15.27
C ILE A 14 -1.43 -11.93 -14.12
N GLY A 15 -1.61 -13.22 -14.41
CA GLY A 15 -1.67 -14.29 -13.41
C GLY A 15 -3.07 -14.61 -12.88
N SER A 16 -4.12 -13.91 -13.33
CA SER A 16 -5.50 -14.35 -13.11
C SER A 16 -5.88 -15.51 -14.05
N ASN A 17 -6.83 -16.36 -13.65
CA ASN A 17 -7.28 -17.52 -14.45
C ASN A 17 -7.99 -17.18 -15.77
N TYR A 18 -8.20 -15.90 -16.05
CA TYR A 18 -8.89 -15.41 -17.25
C TYR A 18 -7.93 -14.82 -18.29
N VAL A 19 -6.64 -14.72 -17.96
CA VAL A 19 -5.61 -14.13 -18.81
C VAL A 19 -4.67 -15.23 -19.26
N GLU A 20 -4.55 -15.37 -20.58
CA GLU A 20 -3.68 -16.32 -21.25
C GLU A 20 -2.35 -15.65 -21.63
N GLU A 21 -1.29 -16.45 -21.74
CA GLU A 21 0.02 -16.02 -22.25
C GLU A 21 0.29 -16.68 -23.61
N GLY A 22 0.64 -15.87 -24.61
CA GLY A 22 0.97 -16.36 -25.95
C GLY A 22 1.74 -15.31 -26.75
N ASP A 23 2.69 -15.75 -27.57
CA ASP A 23 3.56 -14.88 -28.39
C ASP A 23 4.24 -13.74 -27.60
N GLY A 24 4.57 -14.01 -26.33
CA GLY A 24 5.18 -13.02 -25.42
C GLY A 24 4.25 -11.89 -24.98
N LYS A 25 2.93 -12.11 -25.04
CA LYS A 25 1.90 -11.16 -24.59
C LYS A 25 0.92 -11.85 -23.64
N TYR A 26 0.25 -11.03 -22.82
CA TYR A 26 -0.88 -11.45 -22.01
C TYR A 26 -2.18 -10.95 -22.62
N TYR A 27 -3.20 -11.79 -22.73
CA TYR A 27 -4.47 -11.40 -23.32
C TYR A 27 -5.66 -12.18 -22.78
N TYR A 28 -6.87 -11.71 -23.08
CA TYR A 28 -8.11 -12.41 -22.81
C TYR A 28 -9.16 -12.11 -23.88
N ASN A 29 -10.19 -12.96 -23.99
CA ASN A 29 -11.26 -12.77 -24.96
C ASN A 29 -12.20 -11.61 -24.55
N GLY A 30 -12.25 -10.55 -25.36
CA GLY A 30 -13.13 -9.38 -25.19
C GLY A 30 -14.45 -9.46 -25.97
N GLY A 31 -14.85 -10.64 -26.42
CA GLY A 31 -16.03 -10.90 -27.26
C GLY A 31 -15.70 -10.88 -28.75
N SER A 32 -15.44 -9.69 -29.30
CA SER A 32 -15.18 -9.53 -30.74
C SER A 32 -13.69 -9.53 -31.12
N THR A 33 -12.80 -9.33 -30.16
CA THR A 33 -11.34 -9.43 -30.33
C THR A 33 -10.69 -9.69 -28.99
N ASN A 34 -9.42 -10.11 -29.01
CA ASN A 34 -8.61 -10.24 -27.82
C ASN A 34 -8.27 -8.87 -27.24
N ILE A 35 -8.26 -8.78 -25.92
CA ILE A 35 -7.76 -7.65 -25.17
C ILE A 35 -6.34 -7.99 -24.71
N VAL A 36 -5.37 -7.27 -25.24
CA VAL A 36 -3.98 -7.33 -24.78
C VAL A 36 -3.89 -6.56 -23.46
N LEU A 37 -3.25 -7.19 -22.48
CA LEU A 37 -3.00 -6.66 -21.16
C LEU A 37 -1.50 -6.42 -20.97
N THR A 38 -1.15 -5.23 -20.48
CA THR A 38 0.21 -4.93 -20.00
C THR A 38 0.16 -4.40 -18.58
N GLU A 39 1.09 -4.85 -17.75
CA GLU A 39 1.32 -4.32 -16.41
C GLU A 39 2.63 -3.53 -16.40
N GLU A 40 2.60 -2.35 -15.78
CA GLU A 40 3.81 -1.58 -15.47
C GLU A 40 3.74 -1.03 -14.05
N ASP A 41 4.90 -0.89 -13.42
CA ASP A 41 5.00 -0.14 -12.17
C ASP A 41 4.83 1.33 -12.45
N TYR A 42 3.77 1.93 -11.89
CA TYR A 42 3.61 3.37 -11.86
C TYR A 42 4.30 3.92 -10.62
N SER A 43 5.61 4.09 -10.74
CA SER A 43 6.44 4.75 -9.74
C SER A 43 6.63 6.22 -10.10
N SER A 44 5.86 7.11 -9.47
CA SER A 44 6.23 8.53 -9.38
C SER A 44 7.10 8.74 -8.13
N GLY A 45 8.17 7.96 -8.04
CA GLY A 45 9.05 7.86 -6.88
C GLY A 45 8.76 6.64 -5.99
N THR A 46 8.01 6.84 -4.90
CA THR A 46 8.23 6.10 -3.64
C THR A 46 7.04 5.30 -3.11
N CYS A 47 5.84 5.54 -3.65
CA CYS A 47 4.68 4.68 -3.49
C CYS A 47 4.52 3.91 -4.78
N LEU A 48 4.44 2.58 -4.68
CA LEU A 48 4.29 1.74 -5.86
C LEU A 48 2.80 1.55 -6.11
N TYR A 49 2.38 1.98 -7.29
CA TYR A 49 1.10 1.64 -7.86
C TYR A 49 1.36 0.72 -9.05
N LYS A 50 0.44 -0.19 -9.32
CA LYS A 50 0.44 -1.00 -10.53
C LYS A 50 -0.49 -0.34 -11.54
N LYS A 51 -0.03 -0.21 -12.78
CA LYS A 51 -0.82 0.32 -13.88
C LYS A 51 -1.07 -0.79 -14.89
N HIS A 52 -2.34 -1.12 -15.09
CA HIS A 52 -2.78 -2.12 -16.05
C HIS A 52 -3.36 -1.42 -17.25
N VAL A 53 -2.88 -1.77 -18.45
CA VAL A 53 -3.40 -1.23 -19.70
C VAL A 53 -4.08 -2.35 -20.47
N HIS A 54 -5.37 -2.17 -20.73
CA HIS A 54 -6.20 -3.06 -21.51
C HIS A 54 -6.41 -2.45 -22.89
N LYS A 55 -5.98 -3.13 -23.94
CA LYS A 55 -6.05 -2.64 -25.32
C LYS A 55 -6.54 -3.73 -26.27
N PRO A 56 -7.60 -3.50 -27.07
CA PRO A 56 -7.99 -4.43 -28.13
C PRO A 56 -6.84 -4.62 -29.14
N GLU A 57 -6.57 -5.88 -29.52
CA GLU A 57 -5.40 -6.24 -30.33
C GLU A 57 -5.32 -5.48 -31.66
N TYR A 58 -6.46 -5.31 -32.34
CA TYR A 58 -6.55 -4.63 -33.63
C TYR A 58 -6.95 -3.16 -33.54
N GLY A 59 -6.73 -2.50 -32.39
CA GLY A 59 -7.03 -1.07 -32.21
C GLY A 59 -8.52 -0.73 -32.39
N SER A 60 -9.40 -1.69 -32.12
CA SER A 60 -10.85 -1.47 -32.15
C SER A 60 -11.29 -0.56 -31.00
N LYS A 61 -12.39 0.18 -31.22
CA LYS A 61 -13.01 1.00 -30.16
C LYS A 61 -13.63 0.10 -29.10
N ILE A 62 -13.36 0.40 -27.84
CA ILE A 62 -13.95 -0.33 -26.72
C ILE A 62 -15.43 0.06 -26.61
N GLY A 63 -16.29 -0.95 -26.49
CA GLY A 63 -17.72 -0.76 -26.31
C GLY A 63 -18.08 -0.60 -24.84
N ASN A 64 -17.66 -1.57 -24.02
CA ASN A 64 -18.08 -1.67 -22.63
C ASN A 64 -16.91 -1.97 -21.70
N ILE A 65 -17.06 -1.60 -20.43
CA ILE A 65 -16.12 -1.92 -19.35
C ILE A 65 -16.86 -2.68 -18.24
N HIS A 66 -16.27 -3.78 -17.80
CA HIS A 66 -16.75 -4.65 -16.72
C HIS A 66 -15.79 -4.65 -15.54
N TYR A 67 -16.34 -4.88 -14.34
CA TYR A 67 -15.57 -5.12 -13.12
C TYR A 67 -16.32 -6.11 -12.21
N ASN A 68 -15.66 -7.19 -11.78
CA ASN A 68 -16.24 -8.25 -10.93
C ASN A 68 -17.61 -8.75 -11.43
N ASN A 69 -17.71 -9.06 -12.73
CA ASN A 69 -18.94 -9.50 -13.41
C ASN A 69 -20.07 -8.46 -13.49
N GLY A 70 -19.84 -7.24 -13.02
CA GLY A 70 -20.77 -6.11 -13.14
C GLY A 70 -20.35 -5.12 -14.23
N TRP A 71 -21.33 -4.37 -14.73
CA TRP A 71 -21.10 -3.25 -15.65
C TRP A 71 -20.50 -2.06 -14.91
N VAL A 72 -19.46 -1.47 -15.48
CA VAL A 72 -18.93 -0.18 -15.03
C VAL A 72 -19.67 0.92 -15.80
N THR A 73 -20.38 1.79 -15.08
CA THR A 73 -21.04 2.95 -15.68
C THR A 73 -20.17 4.19 -15.51
N LEU A 74 -19.77 4.78 -16.63
CA LEU A 74 -18.96 5.99 -16.69
C LEU A 74 -19.84 7.24 -16.88
N PHE A 75 -19.52 8.31 -16.16
CA PHE A 75 -20.23 9.58 -16.25
C PHE A 75 -19.24 10.76 -16.43
N PRO A 76 -19.34 11.53 -17.53
CA PRO A 76 -20.15 11.25 -18.71
C PRO A 76 -19.72 9.95 -19.39
N ALA A 77 -20.59 9.38 -20.22
CA ALA A 77 -20.18 8.29 -21.09
C ALA A 77 -19.08 8.80 -22.04
N PRO A 78 -17.90 8.18 -22.05
CA PRO A 78 -16.80 8.58 -22.93
C PRO A 78 -17.19 8.38 -24.40
N LYS A 79 -16.67 9.25 -25.28
CA LYS A 79 -17.15 9.29 -26.67
C LYS A 79 -16.47 8.34 -27.63
N ASP A 80 -15.31 7.76 -27.32
CA ASP A 80 -14.67 6.64 -28.00
C ASP A 80 -13.26 6.46 -27.39
N TYR A 81 -12.84 5.23 -27.09
CA TYR A 81 -11.51 4.97 -26.52
C TYR A 81 -10.97 3.62 -26.99
N TYR A 82 -9.64 3.57 -27.14
CA TYR A 82 -8.91 2.43 -27.69
C TYR A 82 -8.11 1.67 -26.63
N SER A 83 -8.05 2.20 -25.41
CA SER A 83 -7.43 1.55 -24.27
C SER A 83 -8.10 2.00 -22.97
N VAL A 84 -8.06 1.12 -21.98
CA VAL A 84 -8.46 1.43 -20.60
C VAL A 84 -7.23 1.22 -19.74
N THR A 85 -6.85 2.23 -18.98
CA THR A 85 -5.79 2.12 -18.00
C THR A 85 -6.40 2.11 -16.61
N VAL A 86 -5.96 1.19 -15.75
CA VAL A 86 -6.42 1.06 -14.37
C VAL A 86 -5.23 1.10 -13.45
N TYR A 87 -5.35 1.89 -12.38
CA TYR A 87 -4.32 2.00 -11.36
C TYR A 87 -4.75 1.24 -10.09
N TYR A 88 -3.85 0.43 -9.56
CA TYR A 88 -4.03 -0.36 -8.35
C TYR A 88 -2.94 -0.04 -7.32
N GLY A 89 -3.24 -0.20 -6.03
CA GLY A 89 -2.21 -0.11 -4.99
C GLY A 89 -1.32 -1.36 -4.99
N GLU A 90 -0.02 -1.23 -4.72
CA GLU A 90 0.90 -2.38 -4.63
C GLU A 90 0.45 -3.44 -3.60
N HIS A 91 -0.19 -3.03 -2.50
CA HIS A 91 -0.67 -3.96 -1.48
C HIS A 91 -1.95 -4.71 -1.87
N ASP A 92 -2.52 -4.43 -3.04
CA ASP A 92 -3.71 -5.10 -3.57
C ASP A 92 -3.32 -6.22 -4.55
N GLU A 93 -2.72 -7.28 -4.01
CA GLU A 93 -2.16 -8.41 -4.77
C GLU A 93 -3.18 -9.08 -5.73
N PHE A 94 -4.46 -8.96 -5.41
CA PHE A 94 -5.57 -9.52 -6.20
C PHE A 94 -6.35 -8.46 -6.98
N HIS A 95 -5.87 -7.22 -7.03
CA HIS A 95 -6.45 -6.12 -7.80
C HIS A 95 -7.96 -5.91 -7.48
N LYS A 96 -8.33 -6.09 -6.22
CA LYS A 96 -9.71 -5.97 -5.68
C LYS A 96 -10.18 -4.53 -5.52
N TYR A 97 -9.30 -3.55 -5.65
CA TYR A 97 -9.58 -2.14 -5.39
C TYR A 97 -8.98 -1.25 -6.50
N PRO A 98 -9.58 -1.23 -7.71
CA PRO A 98 -9.13 -0.36 -8.80
C PRO A 98 -9.26 1.09 -8.38
N LEU A 99 -8.17 1.84 -8.20
CA LEU A 99 -8.18 3.16 -7.57
C LEU A 99 -8.67 4.27 -8.52
N ILE A 100 -8.10 4.32 -9.73
CA ILE A 100 -8.38 5.32 -10.76
C ILE A 100 -8.44 4.62 -12.12
N LEU A 101 -9.38 5.04 -12.97
CA LEU A 101 -9.39 4.68 -14.39
C LEU A 101 -8.91 5.86 -15.23
N GLN A 102 -8.18 5.58 -16.29
CA GLN A 102 -7.80 6.54 -17.32
C GLN A 102 -8.27 6.04 -18.69
N LEU A 103 -8.98 6.91 -19.41
CA LEU A 103 -9.49 6.68 -20.77
C LEU A 103 -9.02 7.84 -21.65
N GLY A 104 -7.99 7.62 -22.46
CA GLY A 104 -7.29 8.73 -23.13
C GLY A 104 -6.69 9.68 -22.10
N ASP A 105 -7.06 10.96 -22.17
CA ASP A 105 -6.60 12.00 -21.23
C ASP A 105 -7.54 12.19 -20.03
N ASP A 106 -8.64 11.45 -19.98
CA ASP A 106 -9.65 11.58 -18.94
C ASP A 106 -9.42 10.59 -17.79
N TYR A 107 -9.49 11.10 -16.56
CA TYR A 107 -9.43 10.29 -15.35
C TYR A 107 -10.80 10.17 -14.71
N TYR A 108 -11.09 8.99 -14.17
CA TYR A 108 -12.34 8.68 -13.51
C TYR A 108 -12.05 8.13 -12.11
N THR A 109 -12.88 8.53 -11.15
CA THR A 109 -12.88 8.00 -9.78
C THR A 109 -14.24 7.43 -9.43
N THR A 110 -14.30 6.61 -8.38
CA THR A 110 -15.56 6.01 -7.91
C THR A 110 -15.63 5.98 -6.40
N ALA A 111 -16.84 6.05 -5.86
CA ALA A 111 -17.14 5.79 -4.46
C ALA A 111 -17.69 4.35 -4.22
N SER A 112 -18.13 3.64 -5.26
CA SER A 112 -18.93 2.40 -5.13
C SER A 112 -18.59 1.30 -6.15
N ASN A 113 -17.43 1.36 -6.81
CA ASN A 113 -16.93 0.44 -7.85
C ASN A 113 -17.77 0.33 -9.14
N GLN A 114 -19.07 0.64 -9.09
CA GLN A 114 -19.99 0.53 -10.22
C GLN A 114 -20.13 1.84 -11.00
N ARG A 115 -20.21 2.97 -10.28
CA ARG A 115 -20.38 4.30 -10.88
C ARG A 115 -19.09 5.09 -10.81
N TRP A 116 -18.55 5.42 -11.96
CA TRP A 116 -17.30 6.16 -12.10
C TRP A 116 -17.59 7.52 -12.71
N ASN A 117 -17.09 8.57 -12.08
CA ASN A 117 -17.31 9.94 -12.54
C ASN A 117 -15.97 10.51 -12.99
N ARG A 118 -15.99 11.20 -14.14
CA ARG A 118 -14.84 11.93 -14.64
C ARG A 118 -14.46 12.99 -13.62
N ASP A 119 -13.19 13.01 -13.24
CA ASP A 119 -12.62 13.99 -12.33
C ASP A 119 -11.62 14.86 -13.07
N ILE A 120 -12.09 16.01 -13.54
CA ILE A 120 -11.30 16.97 -14.30
C ILE A 120 -10.17 17.63 -13.48
N SER A 121 -10.20 17.48 -12.15
CA SER A 121 -9.13 17.98 -11.28
C SER A 121 -7.90 17.07 -11.30
N ILE A 122 -8.05 15.85 -11.81
CA ILE A 122 -6.96 14.89 -11.96
C ILE A 122 -6.30 15.12 -13.30
N THR A 123 -5.05 15.58 -13.24
CA THR A 123 -4.09 15.65 -14.33
C THR A 123 -2.95 14.65 -14.08
N SER A 124 -2.10 14.41 -15.08
CA SER A 124 -0.87 13.62 -14.93
C SER A 124 0.01 14.08 -13.75
N ILE A 125 0.09 15.40 -13.51
CA ILE A 125 0.86 16.01 -12.40
C ILE A 125 0.22 15.68 -11.04
N SER A 126 -1.10 15.71 -10.96
CA SER A 126 -1.84 15.46 -9.71
C SER A 126 -2.22 13.98 -9.49
N LEU A 127 -1.94 13.11 -10.46
CA LEU A 127 -2.40 11.73 -10.49
C LEU A 127 -1.92 10.97 -9.25
N LYS A 128 -0.63 11.07 -8.90
CA LYS A 128 -0.07 10.42 -7.71
C LYS A 128 -0.84 10.79 -6.44
N ARG A 129 -1.05 12.08 -6.20
CA ARG A 129 -1.77 12.56 -5.01
C ARG A 129 -3.19 11.99 -4.97
N ASN A 130 -3.85 11.89 -6.12
CA ASN A 130 -5.19 11.32 -6.20
C ASN A 130 -5.18 9.80 -6.00
N LEU A 131 -4.15 9.09 -6.47
CA LEU A 131 -3.94 7.68 -6.13
C LEU A 131 -3.76 7.48 -4.63
N ASP A 132 -2.94 8.31 -3.97
CA ASP A 132 -2.75 8.26 -2.52
C ASP A 132 -4.07 8.48 -1.76
N ILE A 133 -4.90 9.42 -2.24
CA ILE A 133 -6.25 9.67 -1.68
C ILE A 133 -7.17 8.47 -1.87
N GLN A 134 -7.22 7.89 -3.08
CA GLN A 134 -8.09 6.74 -3.37
C GLN A 134 -7.63 5.48 -2.64
N ASN A 135 -6.33 5.27 -2.51
CA ASN A 135 -5.74 4.12 -1.80
C ASN A 135 -6.08 4.17 -0.31
N CYS A 136 -5.96 5.36 0.31
CA CYS A 136 -6.41 5.57 1.69
C CYS A 136 -7.93 5.34 1.85
N ALA A 137 -8.73 5.88 0.93
CA ALA A 137 -10.18 5.79 1.02
C ALA A 137 -10.74 4.37 0.83
N ARG A 138 -10.09 3.55 -0.01
CA ARG A 138 -10.68 2.29 -0.50
C ARG A 138 -9.95 1.04 -0.03
N ALA A 139 -8.63 1.10 0.09
CA ALA A 139 -7.82 -0.03 0.55
C ALA A 139 -7.35 0.12 2.01
N SER A 140 -7.71 1.23 2.70
CA SER A 140 -7.22 1.54 4.06
C SER A 140 -5.68 1.51 4.14
N VAL A 141 -5.03 1.97 3.08
CA VAL A 141 -3.57 2.08 2.95
C VAL A 141 -3.18 3.55 3.13
N HIS A 142 -2.39 3.84 4.16
CA HIS A 142 -2.07 5.19 4.58
C HIS A 142 -0.62 5.57 4.29
N ILE A 143 -0.40 6.85 4.02
CA ILE A 143 0.90 7.49 4.20
C ILE A 143 0.92 8.04 5.62
N VAL A 144 1.89 7.61 6.42
CA VAL A 144 2.03 8.02 7.83
C VAL A 144 3.05 9.14 7.92
N ASN A 145 2.57 10.34 8.25
CA ASN A 145 3.46 11.44 8.58
C ASN A 145 3.92 11.34 10.04
N ILE A 146 5.12 10.82 10.27
CA ILE A 146 5.68 10.60 11.62
C ILE A 146 6.03 11.90 12.35
N SER A 147 6.06 13.04 11.66
CA SER A 147 6.19 14.37 12.29
C SER A 147 4.87 14.91 12.85
N GLN A 148 3.76 14.28 12.47
CA GLN A 148 2.44 14.76 12.82
C GLN A 148 2.14 14.46 14.29
N THR A 149 2.00 15.51 15.08
CA THR A 149 1.71 15.41 16.52
C THR A 149 0.23 15.57 16.87
N ARG A 150 -0.60 15.91 15.87
CA ARG A 150 -2.05 16.11 15.99
C ARG A 150 -2.75 15.98 14.64
N GLY A 151 -4.03 15.63 14.67
CA GLY A 151 -4.91 15.69 13.51
C GLY A 151 -4.85 14.44 12.61
N ILE A 152 -5.18 14.64 11.34
CA ILE A 152 -5.48 13.58 10.37
C ILE A 152 -4.36 13.44 9.33
N SER A 153 -3.86 12.23 9.08
CA SER A 153 -2.76 11.96 8.13
C SER A 153 -3.23 11.71 6.68
N CYS A 154 -4.52 11.45 6.46
CA CYS A 154 -5.08 11.30 5.10
C CYS A 154 -5.77 12.58 4.61
N SER A 155 -5.33 13.04 3.45
CA SER A 155 -5.88 14.19 2.72
C SER A 155 -7.22 13.89 2.01
N GLY A 156 -7.82 12.73 2.26
CA GLY A 156 -9.12 12.34 1.70
C GLY A 156 -10.28 13.21 2.20
N LYS A 157 -11.31 13.36 1.34
CA LYS A 157 -12.57 14.05 1.66
C LYS A 157 -13.16 13.52 2.99
N SER A 158 -13.91 14.36 3.69
CA SER A 158 -14.59 14.01 4.94
C SER A 158 -15.42 12.73 4.83
N GLY A 159 -15.20 11.78 5.74
CA GLY A 159 -15.98 10.53 5.84
C GLY A 159 -15.18 9.23 5.71
N TYR A 160 -13.95 9.26 5.19
CA TYR A 160 -13.10 8.07 5.10
C TYR A 160 -12.34 7.79 6.40
N GLN A 161 -11.82 6.57 6.53
CA GLN A 161 -10.98 6.17 7.67
C GLN A 161 -9.79 7.12 7.77
N ARG A 162 -9.73 7.84 8.89
CA ARG A 162 -8.75 8.89 9.11
C ARG A 162 -7.78 8.42 10.17
N PRO A 163 -6.48 8.34 9.87
CA PRO A 163 -5.49 8.17 10.92
C PRO A 163 -5.63 9.33 11.88
N SER A 164 -5.89 9.05 13.15
CA SER A 164 -5.83 9.98 14.26
C SER A 164 -4.50 9.85 14.96
N VAL A 165 -4.00 10.96 15.47
CA VAL A 165 -2.80 10.99 16.31
C VAL A 165 -3.20 11.37 17.72
N THR A 166 -2.88 10.49 18.67
CA THR A 166 -3.07 10.75 20.11
C THR A 166 -1.71 10.86 20.79
N ALA A 167 -1.51 11.92 21.56
CA ALA A 167 -0.28 12.13 22.33
C ALA A 167 -0.42 11.59 23.75
N ASP A 168 0.52 10.77 24.19
CA ASP A 168 0.68 10.37 25.59
C ASP A 168 1.80 11.20 26.22
N LYS A 169 1.39 12.26 26.92
CA LYS A 169 2.29 13.17 27.66
C LYS A 169 2.36 12.86 29.15
N SER A 170 1.63 11.83 29.62
CA SER A 170 1.43 11.57 31.05
C SER A 170 2.74 11.35 31.82
N LYS A 171 3.78 10.88 31.13
CA LYS A 171 5.09 10.55 31.71
C LYS A 171 6.26 11.27 31.04
N GLU A 172 5.98 12.36 30.32
CA GLU A 172 6.98 13.12 29.56
C GLU A 172 8.16 13.57 30.43
N ARG A 173 7.88 14.10 31.64
CA ARG A 173 8.89 14.53 32.60
C ARG A 173 9.73 13.40 33.19
N ILE A 174 9.17 12.19 33.26
CA ILE A 174 9.81 11.02 33.90
C ILE A 174 10.72 10.32 32.89
N HIS A 175 10.22 10.09 31.68
CA HIS A 175 10.94 9.31 30.68
C HIS A 175 11.75 10.17 29.71
N GLY A 176 11.47 11.47 29.62
CA GLY A 176 12.18 12.39 28.72
C GLY A 176 11.77 12.24 27.26
N TYR A 177 10.60 11.68 26.99
CA TYR A 177 10.00 11.59 25.66
C TYR A 177 8.47 11.69 25.70
N THR A 178 7.87 12.04 24.57
CA THR A 178 6.43 11.95 24.29
C THR A 178 6.17 10.86 23.26
N ARG A 179 5.14 10.03 23.47
CA ARG A 179 4.68 9.03 22.50
C ARG A 179 3.48 9.58 21.73
N TYR A 180 3.51 9.48 20.41
CA TYR A 180 2.39 9.76 19.51
C TYR A 180 1.91 8.47 18.87
N THR A 181 0.65 8.14 19.09
CA THR A 181 0.03 6.93 18.56
C THR A 181 -0.82 7.30 17.35
N HIS A 182 -0.42 6.82 16.18
CA HIS A 182 -1.17 6.90 14.94
C HIS A 182 -2.07 5.68 14.83
N SER A 183 -3.39 5.87 14.78
CA SER A 183 -4.39 4.79 14.68
C SER A 183 -5.52 5.22 13.75
N SER A 184 -6.25 4.30 13.13
CA SER A 184 -7.40 4.66 12.29
C SER A 184 -8.64 5.03 13.15
N GLN A 185 -9.52 5.87 12.61
CA GLN A 185 -10.85 6.14 13.17
C GLN A 185 -11.96 5.78 12.17
N PRO A 186 -12.95 4.94 12.56
CA PRO A 186 -12.98 4.15 13.81
C PRO A 186 -11.80 3.17 13.87
N ILE A 187 -11.46 2.71 15.09
CA ILE A 187 -10.33 1.81 15.34
C ILE A 187 -10.48 0.54 14.50
N LYS A 188 -9.64 0.41 13.48
CA LYS A 188 -9.58 -0.71 12.53
C LYS A 188 -8.13 -0.97 12.09
N PRO A 189 -7.81 -2.21 11.70
CA PRO A 189 -6.54 -2.50 11.03
C PRO A 189 -6.36 -1.63 9.80
N PHE A 190 -5.13 -1.20 9.56
CA PHE A 190 -4.76 -0.44 8.38
C PHE A 190 -3.35 -0.79 7.90
N SER A 191 -3.07 -0.51 6.64
CA SER A 191 -1.75 -0.74 6.04
C SER A 191 -1.01 0.56 5.79
N VAL A 192 0.31 0.54 5.70
CA VAL A 192 1.12 1.72 5.41
C VAL A 192 1.87 1.54 4.10
N SER A 193 1.72 2.48 3.18
CA SER A 193 2.50 2.50 1.93
C SER A 193 3.77 3.34 2.02
N LEU A 194 3.82 4.29 2.97
CA LEU A 194 4.96 5.19 3.10
C LEU A 194 5.01 5.87 4.47
N PHE A 195 6.21 6.02 5.01
CA PHE A 195 6.50 6.90 6.15
C PHE A 195 7.14 8.20 5.66
N ILE A 196 6.65 9.35 6.14
CA ILE A 196 7.19 10.69 5.82
C ILE A 196 7.39 11.52 7.10
N ASP A 197 8.39 12.39 7.12
CA ASP A 197 8.60 13.42 8.14
C ASP A 197 8.40 14.77 7.45
N GLY A 198 7.22 15.37 7.65
CA GLY A 198 6.78 16.53 6.87
C GLY A 198 6.58 16.12 5.41
N SER A 199 7.45 16.60 4.53
CA SER A 199 7.51 16.22 3.10
C SER A 199 8.63 15.24 2.78
N ILE A 200 9.44 14.84 3.77
CA ILE A 200 10.66 14.05 3.56
C ILE A 200 10.34 12.57 3.75
N ARG A 201 10.52 11.78 2.71
CA ARG A 201 10.40 10.32 2.79
C ARG A 201 11.37 9.74 3.81
N GLN A 202 10.90 8.76 4.58
CA GLN A 202 11.72 7.94 5.45
C GLN A 202 12.10 6.61 4.76
N THR A 203 13.30 6.10 5.01
CA THR A 203 13.86 4.86 4.43
C THR A 203 14.31 3.89 5.52
N GLY A 204 14.50 2.61 5.19
CA GLY A 204 14.95 1.58 6.15
C GLY A 204 13.88 1.07 7.12
N ILE A 205 12.64 1.54 7.00
CA ILE A 205 11.46 0.98 7.68
C ILE A 205 10.86 -0.09 6.77
N ILE A 206 11.42 -1.29 6.85
CA ILE A 206 10.99 -2.46 6.07
C ILE A 206 10.90 -3.69 6.99
N PRO A 207 9.93 -4.60 6.77
CA PRO A 207 8.81 -4.47 5.84
C PRO A 207 7.84 -3.36 6.26
N LEU A 208 7.07 -2.85 5.30
CA LEU A 208 6.00 -1.89 5.59
C LEU A 208 4.83 -2.61 6.28
N PRO A 209 4.26 -2.04 7.36
CA PRO A 209 3.22 -2.72 8.12
C PRO A 209 1.94 -2.90 7.32
N LYS A 210 1.40 -4.12 7.34
CA LYS A 210 0.04 -4.46 6.90
C LYS A 210 -0.85 -4.79 8.10
N ASP A 211 -2.13 -4.42 8.01
CA ASP A 211 -3.17 -4.73 8.98
C ASP A 211 -2.83 -4.39 10.45
N VAL A 212 -2.14 -3.26 10.66
CA VAL A 212 -1.75 -2.79 11.99
C VAL A 212 -2.84 -1.96 12.63
N MET A 213 -2.97 -2.06 13.96
CA MET A 213 -3.95 -1.27 14.72
C MET A 213 -3.44 0.13 15.05
N GLU A 214 -2.14 0.25 15.30
CA GLU A 214 -1.50 1.48 15.69
C GLU A 214 -0.01 1.50 15.32
N ILE A 215 0.52 2.71 15.16
CA ILE A 215 1.94 2.97 15.03
C ILE A 215 2.32 4.00 16.09
N ASN A 216 3.31 3.67 16.90
CA ASN A 216 3.78 4.51 17.98
C ASN A 216 5.09 5.19 17.56
N VAL A 217 5.12 6.52 17.62
CA VAL A 217 6.28 7.34 17.28
C VAL A 217 6.73 8.08 18.53
N TYR A 218 8.01 7.96 18.88
CA TYR A 218 8.56 8.52 20.12
C TYR A 218 9.47 9.71 19.83
N PHE A 219 9.19 10.82 20.52
CA PHE A 219 9.90 12.09 20.40
C PHE A 219 10.60 12.42 21.71
N PRO A 220 11.94 12.59 21.75
CA PRO A 220 12.61 13.15 22.93
C PRO A 220 12.04 14.52 23.28
N VAL A 221 11.93 14.85 24.56
CA VAL A 221 11.47 16.19 24.99
C VAL A 221 12.40 17.30 24.52
N SER A 222 13.70 16.99 24.40
CA SER A 222 14.72 17.95 23.97
C SER A 222 14.73 18.22 22.46
N HIS A 223 14.04 17.40 21.64
CA HIS A 223 14.02 17.59 20.18
C HIS A 223 12.63 17.39 19.59
N GLN A 224 12.29 18.18 18.58
CA GLN A 224 10.99 18.09 17.89
C GLN A 224 11.00 17.07 16.75
N GLN A 225 11.86 16.05 16.81
CA GLN A 225 12.02 15.05 15.75
C GLN A 225 11.80 13.63 16.29
N PRO A 226 11.16 12.76 15.52
CA PRO A 226 10.94 11.37 15.92
C PRO A 226 12.25 10.59 15.91
N MET A 227 12.50 9.78 16.94
CA MET A 227 13.73 9.00 17.09
C MET A 227 13.50 7.49 17.08
N LEU A 228 12.29 7.06 17.42
CA LEU A 228 11.92 5.64 17.50
C LEU A 228 10.51 5.45 16.95
N ILE A 229 10.31 4.36 16.21
CA ILE A 229 9.01 3.92 15.68
C ILE A 229 8.76 2.50 16.16
N HIS A 230 7.51 2.21 16.53
CA HIS A 230 7.05 0.90 16.96
C HIS A 230 5.70 0.56 16.33
N PHE A 231 5.55 -0.68 15.86
CA PHE A 231 4.27 -1.26 15.45
C PHE A 231 4.31 -2.78 15.56
N GLU A 232 3.14 -3.40 15.66
CA GLU A 232 2.98 -4.85 15.70
C GLU A 232 2.65 -5.36 14.29
N HIS A 233 3.62 -6.02 13.63
CA HIS A 233 3.43 -6.64 12.32
C HIS A 233 4.34 -7.87 12.22
N GLU A 234 3.73 -9.07 12.21
CA GLU A 234 4.45 -10.34 12.35
C GLU A 234 5.33 -10.40 13.62
N GLY A 235 4.82 -9.78 14.70
CA GLY A 235 5.53 -9.56 15.96
C GLY A 235 5.86 -8.07 16.20
N ASP A 236 6.53 -7.77 17.31
CA ASP A 236 6.93 -6.40 17.63
C ASP A 236 8.05 -5.92 16.72
N LYS A 237 7.84 -4.79 16.05
CA LYS A 237 8.83 -4.15 15.19
C LYS A 237 9.23 -2.81 15.77
N TRP A 238 10.53 -2.62 15.95
CA TRP A 238 11.12 -1.40 16.49
C TRP A 238 12.14 -0.87 15.50
N PHE A 239 12.04 0.40 15.16
CA PHE A 239 12.98 1.08 14.28
C PHE A 239 13.53 2.31 14.96
N LYS A 240 14.85 2.47 14.96
CA LYS A 240 15.51 3.68 15.44
C LYS A 240 16.07 4.47 14.26
N ARG A 241 15.97 5.80 14.34
CA ARG A 241 16.59 6.68 13.35
C ARG A 241 18.11 6.57 13.46
N ILE A 242 18.84 6.62 12.34
CA ILE A 242 20.31 6.49 12.35
C ILE A 242 20.96 7.72 12.99
N SER A 243 20.51 8.91 12.62
CA SER A 243 20.95 10.19 13.21
C SER A 243 19.79 11.19 13.21
N PRO A 244 19.77 12.22 14.07
CA PRO A 244 18.65 13.15 14.16
C PRO A 244 18.28 13.84 12.84
N THR A 245 19.28 14.10 12.00
CA THR A 245 19.15 14.83 10.73
C THR A 245 18.91 13.94 9.51
N GLU A 246 19.07 12.63 9.66
CA GLU A 246 18.84 11.68 8.56
C GLU A 246 17.39 11.19 8.50
N ASN A 247 16.98 10.77 7.31
CA ASN A 247 15.69 10.15 7.05
C ASN A 247 15.74 8.61 7.02
N SER A 248 16.88 8.03 7.41
CA SER A 248 17.12 6.59 7.40
C SER A 248 16.91 5.98 8.78
N TRP A 249 16.34 4.79 8.79
CA TRP A 249 16.00 4.02 9.98
C TRP A 249 16.64 2.63 9.92
N ILE A 250 16.88 2.05 11.08
CA ILE A 250 17.35 0.68 11.22
C ILE A 250 16.47 -0.08 12.21
N GLU A 251 16.11 -1.32 11.87
CA GLU A 251 15.37 -2.21 12.75
C GLU A 251 16.24 -2.57 13.97
N ILE A 252 15.65 -2.56 15.16
CA ILE A 252 16.26 -3.09 16.37
C ILE A 252 15.91 -4.58 16.44
N THR A 253 16.84 -5.42 16.02
CA THR A 253 16.65 -6.87 15.94
C THR A 253 16.36 -7.50 17.30
N ALA A 254 15.63 -8.62 17.28
CA ALA A 254 15.40 -9.43 18.47
C ALA A 254 16.74 -9.84 19.12
N GLY A 255 16.81 -9.78 20.46
CA GLY A 255 18.02 -10.12 21.22
C GLY A 255 19.08 -9.02 21.32
N ALA A 256 18.89 -7.85 20.70
CA ALA A 256 19.78 -6.73 20.96
C ALA A 256 19.60 -6.21 22.41
N ASP A 257 20.70 -5.92 23.11
CA ASP A 257 20.75 -5.51 24.53
C ASP A 257 19.84 -4.34 24.92
N ASN A 258 19.34 -3.59 23.94
CA ASN A 258 18.51 -2.41 24.15
C ASN A 258 17.16 -2.49 23.44
N ARG A 259 16.76 -3.64 22.93
CA ARG A 259 15.45 -3.77 22.28
C ARG A 259 14.34 -3.60 23.32
N PRO A 260 13.41 -2.64 23.15
CA PRO A 260 12.27 -2.58 24.03
C PRO A 260 11.40 -3.81 23.88
N GLU A 261 10.95 -4.39 24.99
CA GLU A 261 10.07 -5.56 24.99
C GLU A 261 8.67 -5.24 24.49
N ASN A 262 8.16 -4.03 24.81
CA ASN A 262 6.84 -3.58 24.41
C ASN A 262 6.74 -2.04 24.53
N LYS A 263 5.60 -1.47 24.12
CA LYS A 263 5.36 0.00 24.14
C LYS A 263 5.38 0.67 25.52
N SER A 264 5.48 -0.11 26.60
CA SER A 264 5.58 0.35 27.99
C SER A 264 6.97 0.12 28.59
N ASP A 265 7.92 -0.43 27.83
CA ASP A 265 9.31 -0.63 28.27
C ASP A 265 10.10 0.69 28.22
N HIS A 266 9.80 1.54 29.19
CA HIS A 266 10.28 2.90 29.26
C HIS A 266 11.81 2.99 29.38
N GLU A 267 12.46 2.02 30.04
CA GLU A 267 13.91 2.02 30.24
C GLU A 267 14.65 1.83 28.91
N HIS A 268 14.28 0.80 28.13
CA HIS A 268 14.92 0.56 26.83
C HIS A 268 14.55 1.62 25.78
N ILE A 269 13.30 2.12 25.79
CA ILE A 269 12.90 3.23 24.91
C ILE A 269 13.78 4.46 25.20
N LYS A 270 13.93 4.83 26.47
CA LYS A 270 14.76 5.96 26.89
C LYS A 270 16.24 5.76 26.53
N LYS A 271 16.77 4.54 26.68
CA LYS A 271 18.16 4.22 26.33
C LYS A 271 18.42 4.42 24.82
N ASN A 272 17.53 3.94 23.96
CA ASN A 272 17.66 4.15 22.50
C ASN A 272 17.59 5.63 22.11
N ILE A 273 16.69 6.39 22.72
CA ILE A 273 16.54 7.82 22.44
C ILE A 273 17.80 8.59 22.90
N LYS A 274 18.31 8.33 24.11
CA LYS A 274 19.48 9.02 24.66
C LYS A 274 20.72 8.87 23.78
N VAL A 275 21.01 7.65 23.31
CA VAL A 275 22.17 7.35 22.46
C VAL A 275 22.17 8.25 21.22
N LEU A 276 21.03 8.48 20.58
CA LEU A 276 20.95 9.32 19.39
C LEU A 276 21.18 10.81 19.71
N THR A 277 20.71 11.27 20.87
CA THR A 277 20.84 12.69 21.27
C THR A 277 22.24 13.06 21.75
N SER A 278 22.98 12.14 22.38
CA SER A 278 24.34 12.41 22.88
C SER A 278 25.38 12.51 21.76
N HIS A 279 25.21 11.75 20.67
CA HIS A 279 26.13 11.76 19.54
C HIS A 279 25.98 13.01 18.66
N GLY A 280 24.78 13.63 18.63
CA GLY A 280 24.53 14.86 17.86
C GLY A 280 25.19 16.12 18.44
N ILE A 281 25.59 16.12 19.72
CA ILE A 281 26.22 17.28 20.36
C ILE A 281 27.72 17.36 20.03
N TYR A 282 28.37 16.23 19.70
CA TYR A 282 29.81 16.18 19.42
C TYR A 282 30.22 16.53 17.99
N GLY A 283 29.27 16.82 17.08
CA GLY A 283 29.53 17.12 15.67
C GLY A 283 29.51 18.60 15.27
N LYS A 284 29.15 19.54 16.17
CA LYS A 284 29.29 20.97 15.89
C LYS A 284 30.71 21.43 16.20
N THR A 285 31.66 21.06 15.35
CA THR A 285 32.94 21.75 15.29
C THR A 285 32.66 23.22 14.94
N GLN A 286 33.12 24.11 15.80
CA GLN A 286 32.98 25.56 15.65
C GLN A 286 33.70 26.03 14.39
N ASN A 287 32.97 26.25 13.30
CA ASN A 287 33.40 27.21 12.28
C ASN A 287 32.95 28.60 12.75
N HIS A 288 33.76 29.21 13.61
CA HIS A 288 33.76 30.65 13.81
C HIS A 288 34.29 31.31 12.53
N GLY A 289 33.39 31.59 11.59
CA GLY A 289 33.62 32.46 10.45
C GLY A 289 32.69 33.65 10.56
N THR A 290 33.19 34.76 11.12
CA THR A 290 32.51 36.06 11.15
C THR A 290 32.30 36.55 9.72
N GLY A 291 31.06 36.54 9.25
CA GLY A 291 30.67 37.08 7.96
C GLY A 291 29.26 37.66 8.06
N SER A 292 29.17 38.92 8.46
CA SER A 292 27.98 39.75 8.41
C SER A 292 27.50 39.94 6.97
N HIS A 293 26.22 39.62 6.67
CA HIS A 293 25.39 40.38 5.71
C HIS A 293 23.92 39.93 5.72
N PRO A 294 22.97 40.74 5.21
CA PRO A 294 21.70 41.00 5.87
C PRO A 294 20.54 40.27 5.20
N TYR A 295 19.44 40.24 5.95
CA TYR A 295 18.12 39.78 5.52
C TYR A 295 17.64 40.46 4.24
N THR A 296 17.15 39.64 3.30
CA THR A 296 16.05 40.02 2.42
C THR A 296 15.09 38.84 2.29
N GLU A 297 13.83 39.07 2.67
CA GLU A 297 12.68 38.20 2.37
C GLU A 297 12.53 38.02 0.86
N HIS A 298 12.22 36.80 0.41
CA HIS A 298 11.26 36.58 -0.68
C HIS A 298 10.74 35.13 -0.70
N ASN A 299 9.42 35.02 -0.63
CA ASN A 299 8.65 33.83 -0.97
C ASN A 299 8.92 33.38 -2.41
N LEU A 300 9.19 32.09 -2.61
CA LEU A 300 8.84 31.36 -3.84
C LEU A 300 8.96 29.85 -3.61
N VAL A 301 7.81 29.18 -3.68
CA VAL A 301 7.69 27.72 -3.83
C VAL A 301 8.36 27.33 -5.15
N ARG A 302 9.57 26.78 -5.09
CA ARG A 302 10.17 26.07 -6.23
C ARG A 302 9.69 24.63 -6.20
N ASN A 303 8.77 24.31 -7.11
CA ASN A 303 8.60 22.96 -7.60
C ASN A 303 9.89 22.57 -8.34
N THR A 304 10.60 21.58 -7.83
CA THR A 304 11.62 20.88 -8.59
C THR A 304 10.92 20.08 -9.68
N GLU A 305 11.01 20.57 -10.92
CA GLU A 305 10.66 19.79 -12.11
C GLU A 305 11.67 18.64 -12.26
N GLU A 306 11.27 17.43 -11.85
CA GLU A 306 11.93 16.22 -12.30
C GLU A 306 11.56 16.00 -13.78
N LYS A 307 12.47 16.39 -14.68
CA LYS A 307 12.45 15.96 -16.07
C LYS A 307 12.62 14.44 -16.13
N HIS A 308 11.51 13.72 -16.23
CA HIS A 308 11.52 12.32 -16.65
C HIS A 308 11.99 12.24 -18.11
N SER A 309 13.27 11.91 -18.30
CA SER A 309 13.83 11.48 -19.58
C SER A 309 13.53 10.00 -19.79
N SER A 310 12.63 9.71 -20.73
CA SER A 310 12.33 8.37 -21.20
C SER A 310 13.48 7.84 -22.07
N LEU A 311 14.27 6.91 -21.53
CA LEU A 311 15.26 6.13 -22.29
C LEU A 311 15.27 4.68 -21.80
N THR A 312 14.24 3.92 -22.16
CA THR A 312 14.26 2.45 -22.09
C THR A 312 14.95 1.89 -23.34
N LYS A 313 16.27 1.67 -23.25
CA LYS A 313 16.96 0.73 -24.14
C LYS A 313 16.84 -0.67 -23.54
N TYR A 314 15.91 -1.47 -24.06
CA TYR A 314 15.85 -2.89 -23.77
C TYR A 314 17.06 -3.60 -24.38
N LYS A 315 17.89 -4.20 -23.53
CA LYS A 315 18.88 -5.18 -23.94
C LYS A 315 18.18 -6.54 -24.01
N LYS A 316 18.06 -7.08 -25.22
CA LYS A 316 17.51 -8.41 -25.50
C LYS A 316 18.39 -9.44 -24.78
N ILE A 317 17.86 -10.11 -23.76
CA ILE A 317 18.52 -11.24 -23.09
C ILE A 317 18.12 -12.49 -23.86
N ASP A 318 19.11 -13.23 -24.33
CA ASP A 318 18.98 -14.47 -25.10
C ASP A 318 18.77 -15.66 -24.14
N PRO A 319 17.61 -16.34 -24.12
CA PRO A 319 17.33 -17.39 -23.14
C PRO A 319 17.84 -18.75 -23.63
N LYS A 320 19.15 -18.85 -23.91
CA LYS A 320 19.81 -20.14 -24.17
C LYS A 320 21.25 -20.10 -23.70
N LYS A 321 21.47 -20.29 -22.39
CA LYS A 321 22.59 -21.04 -21.80
C LYS A 321 22.56 -20.96 -20.27
N ASN A 322 22.84 -22.10 -19.65
CA ASN A 322 23.11 -22.35 -18.23
C ASN A 322 21.95 -22.98 -17.43
N PHE A 323 21.72 -24.27 -17.69
CA PHE A 323 21.23 -25.19 -16.66
C PHE A 323 22.45 -25.79 -15.95
N ILE A 324 22.63 -25.47 -14.68
CA ILE A 324 23.51 -26.19 -13.76
C ILE A 324 22.63 -27.22 -13.05
N ILE A 325 22.91 -28.50 -13.27
CA ILE A 325 22.26 -29.62 -12.59
C ILE A 325 22.87 -29.71 -11.19
N MET A 326 22.06 -29.58 -10.14
CA MET A 326 22.45 -29.98 -8.78
C MET A 326 21.84 -31.36 -8.46
N PRO A 327 22.58 -32.24 -7.77
CA PRO A 327 22.09 -33.58 -7.43
C PRO A 327 21.07 -33.52 -6.29
N SER A 328 20.01 -34.32 -6.41
CA SER A 328 18.94 -34.46 -5.43
C SER A 328 19.43 -35.19 -4.18
N SER A 329 19.29 -34.57 -3.02
CA SER A 329 19.41 -35.22 -1.72
C SER A 329 18.16 -36.06 -1.42
N THR A 330 18.42 -37.34 -1.14
CA THR A 330 17.52 -38.40 -0.71
C THR A 330 16.73 -38.00 0.54
N VAL A 331 15.40 -38.08 0.48
CA VAL A 331 14.52 -38.00 1.66
C VAL A 331 14.13 -39.43 2.05
N ALA A 332 14.53 -39.83 3.26
CA ALA A 332 14.13 -41.08 3.88
C ALA A 332 12.66 -41.01 4.31
N ILE A 333 11.82 -41.89 3.74
CA ILE A 333 10.43 -42.07 4.15
C ILE A 333 10.42 -43.14 5.26
N LEU A 334 10.09 -42.73 6.48
CA LEU A 334 9.74 -43.66 7.55
C LEU A 334 8.35 -44.24 7.27
N GLY A 335 8.30 -45.55 7.02
CA GLY A 335 7.07 -46.31 6.92
C GLY A 335 6.45 -46.56 8.29
N VAL A 336 5.21 -46.11 8.48
CA VAL A 336 4.33 -46.60 9.54
C VAL A 336 3.34 -47.55 8.90
N ALA A 337 3.50 -48.84 9.20
CA ALA A 337 2.55 -49.87 8.85
C ALA A 337 1.35 -49.81 9.82
N MET A 338 0.15 -49.53 9.31
CA MET A 338 -1.09 -49.84 10.02
C MET A 338 -1.74 -51.06 9.37
N ALA A 339 -1.86 -52.12 10.17
CA ALA A 339 -2.55 -53.35 9.83
C ALA A 339 -4.05 -53.10 9.66
N ILE A 340 -4.59 -53.52 8.51
CA ILE A 340 -6.03 -53.59 8.26
C ILE A 340 -6.47 -55.00 8.65
N VAL A 341 -7.27 -55.11 9.71
CA VAL A 341 -8.06 -56.30 10.01
C VAL A 341 -9.53 -55.95 9.80
N GLY A 342 -10.11 -56.57 8.77
CA GLY A 342 -11.31 -57.38 8.91
C GLY A 342 -12.64 -56.72 9.25
N THR A 343 -13.52 -56.79 8.24
CA THR A 343 -14.94 -57.20 8.32
C THR A 343 -16.02 -56.22 8.79
N GLY A 344 -17.06 -56.10 7.94
CA GLY A 344 -18.44 -56.25 8.43
C GLY A 344 -19.43 -55.14 8.05
N LEU A 345 -20.15 -55.38 6.95
CA LEU A 345 -21.61 -55.27 6.80
C LEU A 345 -22.35 -53.97 7.17
N LEU A 346 -23.03 -53.46 6.12
CA LEU A 346 -24.45 -53.08 6.06
C LEU A 346 -24.97 -51.77 6.69
N TYR A 347 -25.86 -51.18 5.88
CA TYR A 347 -27.14 -50.57 6.22
C TYR A 347 -27.27 -49.04 6.29
N MET A 348 -28.12 -48.59 5.35
CA MET A 348 -29.10 -47.49 5.40
C MET A 348 -28.60 -46.05 5.45
N GLY A 349 -29.21 -45.26 4.57
CA GLY A 349 -28.98 -43.84 4.48
C GLY A 349 -29.73 -43.05 5.55
N LEU A 350 -29.37 -41.77 5.65
CA LEU A 350 -30.24 -40.77 6.22
C LEU A 350 -30.01 -39.42 5.52
N ARG A 351 -31.13 -38.83 5.13
CA ARG A 351 -31.32 -37.46 4.69
C ARG A 351 -30.91 -36.46 5.79
N THR A 352 -30.91 -35.19 5.38
CA THR A 352 -31.04 -33.95 6.18
C THR A 352 -29.76 -33.47 6.87
N TYR A 353 -29.44 -32.18 6.97
CA TYR A 353 -30.29 -30.97 7.02
C TYR A 353 -29.46 -29.72 6.67
N ILE A 354 -30.03 -28.80 5.88
CA ILE A 354 -29.51 -27.45 5.63
C ILE A 354 -29.80 -26.59 6.87
N ARG A 355 -28.77 -25.99 7.48
CA ARG A 355 -28.94 -25.04 8.60
C ARG A 355 -28.84 -23.61 8.06
N MET A 356 -29.99 -23.00 7.79
CA MET A 356 -30.13 -21.55 7.61
C MET A 356 -30.07 -20.86 8.98
N HIS A 357 -29.21 -19.86 9.12
CA HIS A 357 -29.23 -18.94 10.26
C HIS A 357 -30.29 -17.85 10.04
N SER A 358 -31.39 -17.93 10.79
CA SER A 358 -32.36 -16.85 10.96
C SER A 358 -31.87 -15.85 12.03
N ARG A 359 -31.99 -14.56 11.72
CA ARG A 359 -31.82 -13.45 12.67
C ARG A 359 -33.15 -13.19 13.40
N PRO A 360 -33.16 -12.85 14.70
CA PRO A 360 -34.40 -12.47 15.39
C PRO A 360 -34.77 -11.00 15.12
N TYR A 361 -36.06 -10.77 14.85
CA TYR A 361 -36.69 -9.46 14.83
C TYR A 361 -36.89 -8.92 16.25
N ARG A 362 -36.70 -7.60 16.39
CA ARG A 362 -36.93 -6.83 17.61
C ARG A 362 -38.34 -6.23 17.54
N ILE A 363 -39.22 -6.64 18.46
CA ILE A 363 -40.55 -6.05 18.64
C ILE A 363 -40.40 -4.80 19.50
N ILE A 364 -40.84 -3.65 18.98
CA ILE A 364 -41.00 -2.41 19.75
C ILE A 364 -42.49 -2.32 20.12
N ARG A 365 -42.79 -2.37 21.43
CA ARG A 365 -44.08 -1.89 21.97
C ARG A 365 -43.96 -0.39 22.18
N LEU A 366 -44.87 0.36 21.57
CA LEU A 366 -45.13 1.76 21.93
C LEU A 366 -46.10 1.77 23.11
N HIS A 367 -45.79 2.64 24.08
CA HIS A 367 -46.70 3.10 25.12
C HIS A 367 -47.11 4.52 24.81
#